data_AF-A0A6M1YDY6-F1
#
_entry.id   AF-A0A6M1YDY6-F1
#
_cell.length_a   1.000
_cell.length_b   1.000
_cell.length_c   1.000
_cell.angle_alpha   90.00
_cell.angle_beta   90.00
_cell.angle_gamma   90.00
#
_symmetry.space_group_name_H-M   'P 1'
#
loop_
_entity.id
_entity.type
_entity.pdbx_description
1 polymer ?
#
loop_
_entity_poly.entity_id
_entity_poly.type
_entity_poly.pdbx_seq_one_letter_code
_entity_poly.pdbx_strand_id
1 'polypeptide(L)'
;MSVLSIYLAKLIGLVWLILGIALIAKPQDFQHTIKDVAKSNAIMTFISIFPLVIGLAIIIGHNVWIKNWVVLITIIGWLFFLCGILRMFFHKEIMKHMAKMANNKGFFVFWGIFMLIIGGFLVAKSFFGQAFFY
;
A
#
# COMPACT_ATOMS: atom_id res chain seq x y z
N MET A 1 -0.31 -21.51 -9.75
CA MET A 1 -0.60 -20.27 -8.99
C MET A 1 -1.79 -20.55 -8.09
N SER A 2 -1.81 -20.08 -6.84
CA SER A 2 -2.93 -20.37 -5.93
C SER A 2 -4.11 -19.43 -6.17
N VAL A 3 -5.33 -19.89 -5.87
CA VAL A 3 -6.55 -19.05 -5.88
C VAL A 3 -6.36 -17.80 -5.01
N LEU A 4 -5.68 -17.95 -3.88
CA LEU A 4 -5.35 -16.85 -2.97
C LEU A 4 -4.41 -15.82 -3.60
N SER A 5 -3.43 -16.23 -4.41
CA SER A 5 -2.54 -15.31 -5.13
C SER A 5 -3.34 -14.37 -6.04
N ILE A 6 -4.28 -14.95 -6.78
CA ILE A 6 -5.14 -14.21 -7.71
C ILE A 6 -6.07 -13.29 -6.94
N TYR A 7 -6.69 -13.77 -5.87
CA TYR A 7 -7.57 -12.97 -5.02
C TYR A 7 -6.85 -11.74 -4.46
N LEU A 8 -5.66 -11.93 -3.85
CA LEU A 8 -4.86 -10.83 -3.31
C LEU A 8 -4.40 -9.87 -4.39
N ALA A 9 -4.03 -10.36 -5.57
CA ALA A 9 -3.67 -9.50 -6.70
C ALA A 9 -4.83 -8.60 -7.15
N LYS A 10 -6.04 -9.15 -7.24
CA LYS A 10 -7.26 -8.38 -7.57
C LYS A 10 -7.54 -7.35 -6.48
N LEU A 11 -7.51 -7.77 -5.22
CA LEU A 11 -7.79 -6.90 -4.07
C LEU A 11 -6.79 -5.74 -3.98
N ILE A 12 -5.50 -6.04 -3.93
CA ILE A 12 -4.43 -5.02 -3.84
C ILE A 12 -4.46 -4.13 -5.07
N GLY A 13 -4.58 -4.75 -6.25
CA GLY A 13 -4.58 -4.03 -7.52
C GLY A 13 -5.71 -3.00 -7.63
N LEU A 14 -6.95 -3.42 -7.33
CA LEU A 14 -8.11 -2.52 -7.37
C LEU A 14 -8.02 -1.42 -6.30
N VAL A 15 -7.61 -1.77 -5.07
CA VAL A 15 -7.43 -0.77 -4.01
C VAL A 15 -6.38 0.26 -4.41
N TRP A 16 -5.25 -0.16 -4.96
CA TRP A 16 -4.18 0.76 -5.39
C TRP A 16 -4.59 1.62 -6.57
N LEU A 17 -5.39 1.09 -7.50
CA LEU A 17 -5.96 1.91 -8.58
C LEU A 17 -6.85 3.03 -8.02
N ILE A 18 -7.79 2.69 -7.13
CA ILE A 18 -8.71 3.67 -6.53
C ILE A 18 -7.93 4.72 -5.73
N LEU A 19 -6.99 4.28 -4.87
CA LEU A 19 -6.17 5.18 -4.07
C LEU A 19 -5.26 6.05 -4.95
N GLY A 20 -4.66 5.49 -5.99
CA GLY A 20 -3.80 6.22 -6.92
C GLY A 20 -4.55 7.33 -7.64
N ILE A 21 -5.76 7.05 -8.13
CA ILE A 21 -6.64 8.07 -8.73
C ILE A 21 -6.95 9.17 -7.70
N ALA A 22 -7.38 8.79 -6.49
CA ALA A 22 -7.72 9.76 -5.46
C ALA A 22 -6.54 10.67 -5.10
N LEU A 23 -5.34 10.09 -4.96
CA LEU A 23 -4.12 10.79 -4.59
C LEU A 23 -3.68 11.83 -5.63
N ILE A 24 -3.89 11.52 -6.92
CA ILE A 24 -3.58 12.42 -8.05
C ILE A 24 -4.68 13.48 -8.23
N ALA A 25 -5.95 13.08 -8.09
CA ALA A 25 -7.09 13.98 -8.31
C ALA A 25 -7.22 15.03 -7.21
N LYS A 26 -6.94 14.66 -5.95
CA LYS A 26 -7.11 15.54 -4.78
C LYS A 26 -5.89 15.55 -3.86
N PRO A 27 -4.68 15.85 -4.34
CA PRO A 27 -3.47 15.79 -3.52
C PRO A 27 -3.53 16.73 -2.32
N GLN A 28 -4.19 17.89 -2.45
CA GLN A 28 -4.36 18.85 -1.35
C GLN A 28 -5.13 18.25 -0.17
N ASP A 29 -6.21 17.50 -0.41
CA ASP A 29 -6.98 16.84 0.65
C ASP A 29 -6.11 15.86 1.44
N PHE A 30 -5.24 15.12 0.74
CA PHE A 30 -4.30 14.21 1.40
C PHE A 30 -3.17 14.96 2.12
N GLN A 31 -2.71 16.11 1.61
CA GLN A 31 -1.76 16.98 2.32
C GLN A 31 -2.33 17.46 3.66
N HIS A 32 -3.58 17.92 3.67
CA HIS A 32 -4.27 18.34 4.90
C HIS A 32 -4.45 17.16 5.85
N THR A 33 -4.95 16.02 5.35
CA THR A 33 -5.12 14.80 6.15
C THR A 33 -3.82 14.37 6.83
N ILE A 34 -2.70 14.32 6.10
CA ILE A 34 -1.41 13.91 6.68
C ILE A 34 -0.92 14.92 7.72
N LYS A 35 -1.14 16.23 7.52
CA LYS A 35 -0.80 17.26 8.52
C LYS A 35 -1.58 17.07 9.81
N ASP A 36 -2.85 16.69 9.73
CA ASP A 36 -3.69 16.51 10.92
C ASP A 36 -3.37 15.20 11.65
N VAL A 37 -3.10 14.12 10.91
CA VAL A 37 -2.57 12.87 11.49
C VAL A 37 -1.23 13.13 12.20
N ALA A 38 -0.34 13.93 11.61
CA ALA A 38 0.96 14.26 12.19
C ALA A 38 0.88 15.14 13.46
N LYS A 39 -0.31 15.62 13.85
CA LYS A 39 -0.53 16.36 15.11
C LYS A 39 -1.13 15.49 16.21
N SER A 40 -1.63 14.30 15.90
CA SER A 40 -2.36 13.44 16.84
C SER A 40 -1.69 12.09 17.01
N ASN A 41 -1.04 11.89 18.16
CA ASN A 41 -0.46 10.60 18.53
C ASN A 41 -1.53 9.49 18.57
N ALA A 42 -2.74 9.79 19.07
CA ALA A 42 -3.82 8.82 19.14
C ALA A 42 -4.23 8.31 17.75
N ILE A 43 -4.43 9.22 16.79
CA ILE A 43 -4.77 8.86 15.40
C ILE A 43 -3.62 8.06 14.77
N MET A 44 -2.37 8.46 15.01
CA MET A 44 -1.21 7.73 14.50
C MET A 44 -1.17 6.29 15.02
N THR A 45 -1.47 6.04 16.30
CA THR A 45 -1.54 4.69 16.85
C THR A 45 -2.55 3.84 16.08
N PHE A 46 -3.78 4.34 15.89
CA PHE A 46 -4.81 3.60 15.15
C PHE A 46 -4.42 3.34 13.70
N ILE A 47 -3.88 4.34 12.99
CA ILE A 47 -3.47 4.21 11.59
C ILE A 47 -2.28 3.26 11.42
N SER A 48 -1.44 3.09 12.44
CA SER A 48 -0.28 2.19 12.41
C SER A 48 -0.65 0.72 12.49
N ILE A 49 -1.79 0.39 13.10
CA ILE A 49 -2.26 -1.00 13.27
C ILE A 49 -2.72 -1.60 11.93
N PHE A 50 -3.43 -0.84 11.10
CA PHE A 50 -3.94 -1.33 9.82
C PHE A 50 -2.86 -1.92 8.89
N PRO A 51 -1.77 -1.21 8.55
CA PRO A 51 -0.73 -1.77 7.69
C PRO A 51 -0.03 -2.97 8.32
N LEU A 52 0.10 -3.00 9.66
CA LEU A 52 0.66 -4.15 10.37
C LEU A 52 -0.21 -5.40 10.17
N VAL A 53 -1.52 -5.29 10.42
CA VAL A 53 -2.47 -6.39 10.30
C VAL A 53 -2.60 -6.85 8.85
N ILE A 54 -2.72 -5.92 7.90
CA ILE A 54 -2.79 -6.23 6.47
C ILE A 54 -1.52 -6.94 6.01
N GLY A 55 -0.35 -6.41 6.37
CA GLY A 55 0.94 -7.01 6.01
C GLY A 55 1.10 -8.41 6.57
N LEU A 56 0.76 -8.59 7.85
CA LEU A 56 0.82 -9.90 8.51
C LEU A 56 -0.16 -10.91 7.89
N ALA A 57 -1.39 -10.49 7.57
CA ALA A 57 -2.37 -11.35 6.91
C ALA A 57 -1.87 -11.82 5.52
N ILE A 58 -1.22 -10.93 4.76
CA ILE A 58 -0.60 -11.29 3.48
C ILE A 58 0.57 -12.23 3.68
N ILE A 59 1.47 -11.98 4.64
CA ILE A 59 2.63 -12.86 4.89
C ILE A 59 2.16 -14.25 5.32
N ILE A 60 1.21 -14.35 6.24
CA ILE A 60 0.70 -15.64 6.71
C ILE A 60 0.00 -16.40 5.58
N GLY A 61 -0.83 -15.73 4.79
CA GLY A 61 -1.57 -16.39 3.70
C GLY A 61 -0.76 -16.59 2.42
N HIS A 62 0.26 -15.77 2.18
CA HIS A 62 0.88 -15.59 0.86
C HIS A 62 2.35 -15.12 0.96
N ASN A 63 3.21 -15.96 1.55
CA ASN A 63 4.66 -15.76 1.56
C ASN A 63 5.36 -16.67 0.52
N VAL A 64 5.37 -16.24 -0.75
CA VAL A 64 5.85 -17.04 -1.88
C VAL A 64 6.98 -16.31 -2.59
N TRP A 65 8.20 -16.84 -2.47
CA TRP A 65 9.43 -16.28 -3.07
C TRP A 65 9.85 -17.04 -4.33
N ILE A 66 8.97 -17.05 -5.33
CA ILE A 66 9.27 -17.64 -6.65
C ILE A 66 9.52 -16.53 -7.67
N LYS A 67 10.31 -16.80 -8.72
CA LYS A 67 10.59 -15.85 -9.82
C LYS A 67 9.37 -15.69 -10.74
N ASN A 68 8.29 -15.17 -10.18
CA ASN A 68 7.00 -14.94 -10.82
C ASN A 68 6.42 -13.60 -10.31
N TRP A 69 5.50 -12.99 -11.05
CA TRP A 69 4.85 -11.72 -10.68
C TRP A 69 4.15 -11.77 -9.31
N VAL A 70 3.76 -12.97 -8.88
CA VAL A 70 3.15 -13.25 -7.58
C VAL A 70 4.07 -12.84 -6.40
N VAL A 71 5.39 -12.78 -6.60
CA VAL A 71 6.34 -12.29 -5.57
C VAL A 71 6.10 -10.84 -5.19
N LEU A 72 5.52 -10.03 -6.08
CA LEU A 72 5.17 -8.64 -5.79
C LEU A 72 4.16 -8.56 -4.63
N ILE A 73 3.22 -9.50 -4.55
CA ILE A 73 2.25 -9.57 -3.46
C ILE A 73 2.96 -9.82 -2.13
N THR A 74 3.94 -10.74 -2.13
CA THR A 74 4.75 -11.03 -0.94
C THR A 74 5.60 -9.82 -0.54
N ILE A 75 6.24 -9.12 -1.49
CA ILE A 75 6.98 -7.88 -1.23
C ILE A 75 6.05 -6.82 -0.63
N ILE A 76 4.86 -6.62 -1.19
CA ILE A 76 3.87 -5.68 -0.67
C ILE A 76 3.48 -6.05 0.76
N GLY A 77 3.20 -7.33 1.04
CA GLY A 77 2.92 -7.82 2.40
C GLY A 77 4.02 -7.45 3.40
N TRP A 78 5.28 -7.70 3.04
CA TRP A 78 6.43 -7.32 3.87
C TRP A 78 6.58 -5.81 4.04
N LEU A 79 6.37 -5.01 2.99
CA LEU A 79 6.41 -3.55 3.09
C LEU A 79 5.34 -3.01 4.03
N PHE A 80 4.10 -3.51 3.95
CA PHE A 80 3.02 -3.13 4.86
C PHE A 80 3.33 -3.53 6.30
N PHE A 81 3.83 -4.75 6.52
CA PHE A 81 4.21 -5.24 7.83
C PHE A 81 5.31 -4.37 8.47
N LEU A 82 6.40 -4.13 7.73
CA LEU A 82 7.50 -3.28 8.18
C LEU A 82 7.05 -1.83 8.40
N CYS A 83 6.20 -1.28 7.53
CA CYS A 83 5.62 0.05 7.73
C CYS A 83 4.80 0.13 9.01
N GLY A 84 3.99 -0.89 9.32
CA GLY A 84 3.23 -0.97 10.57
C GLY A 84 4.15 -0.97 11.80
N ILE A 85 5.17 -1.83 11.80
CA ILE A 85 6.18 -1.88 12.86
C ILE A 85 6.87 -0.52 13.02
N LEU A 86 7.42 0.04 11.94
CA LEU A 86 8.16 1.29 12.00
C LEU A 86 7.29 2.44 12.52
N ARG A 87 6.04 2.54 12.07
CA ARG A 87 5.11 3.54 12.58
C ARG A 87 4.81 3.32 14.06
N MET A 88 4.68 2.08 14.50
CA MET A 88 4.35 1.73 15.89
C MET A 88 5.51 1.98 16.87
N PHE A 89 6.75 1.77 16.46
CA PHE A 89 7.92 1.94 17.34
C PHE A 89 8.60 3.32 17.20
N PHE A 90 8.46 3.99 16.04
CA PHE A 90 9.15 5.24 15.72
C PHE A 90 8.19 6.40 15.44
N HIS A 91 7.04 6.44 16.13
CA HIS A 91 5.97 7.42 15.97
C HIS A 91 6.47 8.87 15.81
N LYS A 92 7.35 9.35 16.69
CA LYS A 92 7.85 10.74 16.67
C LYS A 92 8.59 11.09 15.38
N GLU A 93 9.53 10.23 14.95
CA GLU A 93 10.30 10.44 13.73
C GLU A 93 9.43 10.34 12.48
N ILE A 94 8.50 9.40 12.49
CA ILE A 94 7.52 9.21 11.42
C ILE A 94 6.61 10.44 11.29
N MET A 95 6.08 10.98 12.39
CA MET A 95 5.23 12.17 12.38
C MET A 95 5.97 13.39 11.84
N LYS A 96 7.23 13.59 12.25
CA LYS A 96 8.09 14.65 11.73
C LYS A 96 8.32 14.50 10.22
N HIS A 97 8.59 13.27 9.75
CA HIS A 97 8.77 12.98 8.34
C HIS A 97 7.48 13.22 7.54
N MET A 98 6.34 12.76 8.05
CA MET A 98 5.01 12.99 7.46
C MET A 98 4.69 14.48 7.33
N ALA A 99 4.93 15.27 8.37
CA ALA A 99 4.71 16.72 8.33
C ALA A 99 5.56 17.40 7.24
N LYS A 100 6.82 16.96 7.06
CA LYS A 100 7.68 17.45 5.98
C LYS A 100 7.16 17.05 4.59
N MET A 101 6.80 15.78 4.41
CA MET A 101 6.27 15.29 3.13
C MET A 101 4.93 15.90 2.76
N ALA A 102 4.09 16.24 3.74
CA ALA A 102 2.77 16.82 3.49
C ALA A 102 2.82 18.18 2.78
N ASN A 103 3.96 18.87 2.77
CA ASN A 103 4.13 20.10 1.99
C ASN A 103 4.59 19.86 0.54
N ASN A 104 4.98 18.62 0.21
CA ASN A 104 5.44 18.27 -1.14
C ASN A 104 4.29 17.67 -1.96
N LYS A 105 3.60 18.49 -2.76
CA LYS A 105 2.53 18.01 -3.66
C LYS A 105 3.04 16.92 -4.63
N GLY A 106 4.28 17.06 -5.10
CA GLY A 106 4.92 16.09 -6.00
C GLY A 106 5.05 14.69 -5.39
N PHE A 107 5.23 14.60 -4.07
CA PHE A 107 5.26 13.32 -3.36
C PHE A 107 3.94 12.55 -3.53
N PHE A 108 2.80 13.20 -3.35
CA PHE A 108 1.48 12.57 -3.49
C PHE A 108 1.20 12.14 -4.92
N VAL A 109 1.51 13.00 -5.90
CA VAL A 109 1.33 12.67 -7.33
C VAL A 109 2.23 11.51 -7.75
N PHE A 110 3.51 11.53 -7.35
CA PHE A 110 4.44 10.44 -7.61
C PHE A 110 3.92 9.12 -7.03
N TRP A 111 3.45 9.15 -5.78
CA TRP A 111 2.96 7.95 -5.12
C TRP A 111 1.64 7.45 -5.72
N GLY A 112 0.81 8.36 -6.22
CA GLY A 112 -0.40 8.00 -6.95
C GLY A 112 -0.06 7.30 -8.26
N ILE A 113 0.90 7.82 -9.03
CA ILE A 113 1.35 7.21 -10.29
C ILE A 113 1.95 5.82 -10.02
N PHE A 114 2.78 5.70 -8.98
CA PHE A 114 3.34 4.41 -8.56
C PHE A 114 2.25 3.38 -8.23
N MET A 115 1.23 3.79 -7.46
CA MET A 115 0.09 2.93 -7.14
C MET A 115 -0.69 2.53 -8.39
N LEU A 116 -0.88 3.45 -9.36
CA LEU A 116 -1.55 3.15 -10.62
C LEU A 116 -0.79 2.13 -11.46
N ILE A 117 0.54 2.27 -11.56
CA ILE A 117 1.38 1.37 -12.36
C ILE A 117 1.34 -0.05 -11.77
N ILE A 118 1.61 -0.19 -10.48
CA ILE A 118 1.65 -1.51 -9.84
C ILE A 118 0.24 -2.10 -9.73
N GLY A 119 -0.76 -1.28 -9.39
CA GLY A 119 -2.14 -1.72 -9.28
C GLY A 119 -2.69 -2.20 -10.62
N GLY A 120 -2.46 -1.44 -11.69
CA GLY A 120 -2.81 -1.80 -13.06
C GLY A 120 -2.11 -3.07 -13.52
N PHE A 121 -0.82 -3.23 -13.20
CA PHE A 121 -0.08 -4.46 -13.49
C PHE A 121 -0.67 -5.69 -12.79
N LEU A 122 -1.00 -5.58 -11.49
CA LEU A 122 -1.60 -6.68 -10.72
C LEU A 122 -3.00 -7.05 -11.23
N VAL A 123 -3.82 -6.06 -11.57
CA VAL A 123 -5.14 -6.29 -12.19
C VAL A 123 -4.97 -6.97 -13.54
N ALA A 124 -4.09 -6.47 -14.41
CA ALA A 124 -3.85 -7.05 -15.72
C ALA A 124 -3.40 -8.52 -15.61
N LYS A 125 -2.45 -8.83 -14.72
CA LYS A 125 -1.98 -10.21 -14.51
C LYS A 125 -3.04 -11.11 -13.87
N SER A 126 -3.87 -10.59 -12.97
CA SER A 126 -4.86 -11.41 -12.25
C SER A 126 -6.15 -11.69 -13.03
N PHE A 127 -6.55 -10.81 -13.95
CA PHE A 127 -7.71 -11.04 -14.83
C PHE A 127 -7.32 -11.73 -16.14
N PHE A 128 -6.25 -11.29 -16.81
CA PHE A 128 -5.87 -11.85 -18.11
C PHE A 128 -4.89 -13.02 -18.02
N GLY A 129 -4.17 -13.17 -16.90
CA GLY A 129 -3.32 -14.34 -16.67
C GLY A 129 -4.08 -15.64 -16.38
N GLN A 130 -5.40 -15.56 -16.18
CA GLN A 130 -6.27 -16.74 -16.02
C GLN A 130 -6.58 -17.44 -17.36
N ALA A 131 -6.42 -16.75 -18.49
CA ALA A 131 -6.80 -17.26 -19.82
C ALA A 131 -5.82 -18.31 -20.40
N PHE A 132 -4.71 -18.62 -19.73
CA PHE A 132 -3.67 -19.53 -20.22
C PHE A 132 -3.52 -20.83 -19.41
N PHE A 133 -4.37 -21.06 -18.41
CA PHE A 133 -4.25 -22.21 -17.50
C PHE A 133 -5.55 -23.03 -17.34
N TYR A 134 -6.47 -22.91 -18.30
CA TYR A 134 -7.58 -23.84 -18.51
C TYR A 134 -7.49 -24.44 -19.90
#